data_AF-A0A7J7K516-F1
#
_entry.id   AF-A0A7J7K516-F1
#
_cell.length_a   1.000
_cell.length_b   1.000
_cell.length_c   1.000
_cell.angle_alpha   90.00
_cell.angle_beta   90.00
_cell.angle_gamma   90.00
#
_symmetry.space_group_name_H-M   'P 1'
#
loop_
_entity.id
_entity.type
_entity.pdbx_description
1 polymer ?
#
loop_
_entity_poly.entity_id
_entity_poly.type
_entity_poly.pdbx_seq_one_letter_code
_entity_poly.pdbx_strand_id
1 'polypeptide(L)'
;MGVKDLDQLPARILRLRLRLMRYASKIEYIPGSRNHVADALSRAPSGLPSRIDVMLVEELEASTSIISSINPMIEEIKEAQQLDAVCQEV
;
A
#
# COMPACT_ATOMS: atom_id res chain seq x y z
N MET A 1 -12.40 9.50 -11.00
CA MET A 1 -12.42 8.96 -12.37
C MET A 1 -13.65 8.08 -12.57
N GLY A 2 -14.52 8.48 -13.49
CA GLY A 2 -15.49 7.64 -14.22
C GLY A 2 -16.44 6.78 -13.38
N VAL A 3 -17.66 7.30 -13.19
CA VAL A 3 -18.89 6.60 -12.79
C VAL A 3 -19.33 5.65 -13.92
N LYS A 4 -18.43 4.76 -14.36
CA LYS A 4 -18.78 3.67 -15.26
C LYS A 4 -19.03 2.44 -14.41
N ASP A 5 -20.19 1.85 -14.67
CA ASP A 5 -20.58 0.57 -14.08
C ASP A 5 -19.57 -0.51 -14.47
N LEU A 6 -19.46 -1.53 -13.61
CA LEU A 6 -18.41 -2.56 -13.73
C LEU A 6 -18.48 -3.32 -15.06
N ASP A 7 -19.68 -3.59 -15.54
CA ASP A 7 -19.98 -4.29 -16.79
C ASP A 7 -19.57 -3.51 -18.05
N GLN A 8 -19.41 -2.19 -17.95
CA GLN A 8 -18.98 -1.32 -19.05
C GLN A 8 -17.45 -1.14 -19.13
N LEU A 9 -16.69 -1.78 -18.23
CA LEU A 9 -15.23 -1.64 -18.19
C LEU A 9 -14.54 -2.65 -19.12
N PRO A 10 -13.45 -2.24 -19.80
CA PRO A 10 -12.58 -3.20 -20.48
C PRO A 10 -12.10 -4.29 -19.53
N ALA A 11 -11.97 -5.53 -20.01
CA ALA A 11 -11.64 -6.69 -19.18
C ALA A 11 -10.41 -6.49 -18.26
N ARG A 12 -9.39 -5.75 -18.72
CA ARG A 12 -8.21 -5.41 -17.92
C ARG A 12 -8.54 -4.48 -16.73
N ILE A 13 -9.39 -3.47 -16.95
CA ILE A 13 -9.79 -2.51 -15.91
C ILE A 13 -10.80 -3.15 -14.94
N LEU A 14 -11.72 -3.97 -15.45
CA LEU A 14 -12.66 -4.74 -14.63
C LEU A 14 -11.91 -5.64 -13.64
N ARG A 15 -10.95 -6.46 -14.12
CA ARG A 15 -10.13 -7.33 -13.27
C ARG A 15 -9.36 -6.57 -12.20
N LEU A 16 -8.82 -5.41 -12.56
CA LEU A 16 -8.13 -4.54 -11.59
C LEU A 16 -9.09 -4.04 -10.51
N ARG A 17 -10.26 -3.49 -10.88
CA ARG A 17 -11.26 -3.02 -9.92
C ARG A 17 -11.73 -4.14 -8.99
N LEU A 18 -12.08 -5.31 -9.52
CA LEU A 18 -12.51 -6.46 -8.72
C LEU A 18 -11.44 -6.87 -7.68
N ARG A 19 -10.15 -6.87 -8.06
CA ARG A 19 -9.06 -7.19 -7.13
C ARG A 19 -8.90 -6.16 -6.01
N LEU A 20 -9.12 -4.88 -6.35
CA LEU A 20 -8.97 -3.75 -5.44
C LEU A 20 -10.20 -3.50 -4.55
N MET A 21 -11.36 -4.14 -4.81
CA MET A 21 -12.58 -3.96 -4.02
C MET A 21 -12.44 -4.26 -2.52
N ARG A 22 -11.46 -5.09 -2.14
CA ARG A 22 -11.14 -5.36 -0.74
C ARG A 22 -10.47 -4.19 0.00
N TYR A 23 -10.09 -3.14 -0.73
CA TYR A 23 -9.39 -1.97 -0.21
C TYR A 23 -10.20 -0.70 -0.47
N ALA A 24 -10.22 0.21 0.49
CA ALA A 24 -10.73 1.57 0.31
C ALA A 24 -9.70 2.42 -0.47
N SER A 25 -9.59 2.19 -1.78
CA SER A 25 -8.56 2.80 -2.63
C SER A 25 -9.11 3.89 -3.55
N LYS A 26 -8.31 4.94 -3.78
CA LYS A 26 -8.58 6.03 -4.73
C LYS A 26 -7.54 5.99 -5.85
N ILE A 27 -8.00 5.88 -7.10
CA ILE A 27 -7.12 5.87 -8.27
C ILE A 27 -6.89 7.29 -8.77
N GLU A 28 -5.62 7.69 -8.87
CA GLU A 28 -5.19 9.00 -9.33
C GLU A 28 -4.08 8.88 -10.38
N TYR A 29 -3.97 9.90 -11.23
CA TYR A 29 -2.87 9.99 -12.19
C TYR A 29 -1.63 10.58 -11.51
N ILE A 30 -0.48 9.92 -11.69
CA ILE A 30 0.81 10.40 -11.20
C ILE A 30 1.70 10.75 -12.41
N PRO A 31 2.19 11.99 -12.53
CA PRO A 31 3.15 12.36 -13.57
C PRO A 31 4.44 11.54 -13.48
N GLY A 32 5.04 11.23 -14.64
CA GLY A 32 6.26 10.39 -14.70
C GLY A 32 7.43 10.93 -13.87
N SER A 33 7.60 12.26 -13.79
CA SER A 33 8.63 12.90 -12.95
C SER A 33 8.49 12.55 -11.45
N ARG A 34 7.28 12.23 -11.00
CA ARG A 34 6.96 11.85 -9.62
C ARG A 34 6.71 10.35 -9.44
N ASN A 35 6.90 9.54 -10.49
CA ASN A 35 6.68 8.09 -10.46
C ASN A 35 7.99 7.29 -10.59
N HIS A 36 9.12 7.89 -10.23
CA HIS A 36 10.46 7.33 -10.45
C HIS A 36 10.73 6.08 -9.61
N VAL A 37 10.20 5.98 -8.38
CA VAL A 37 10.35 4.78 -7.53
C VAL A 37 9.67 3.57 -8.19
N ALA A 38 8.42 3.72 -8.61
CA ALA A 38 7.68 2.65 -9.28
C ALA A 38 8.32 2.29 -10.63
N ASP A 39 8.78 3.28 -11.41
CA ASP A 39 9.50 3.03 -12.67
C ASP A 39 10.80 2.24 -12.43
N ALA A 40 11.62 2.65 -11.46
CA ALA A 40 12.87 1.97 -11.11
C ALA A 40 12.64 0.51 -10.68
N LEU A 41 11.70 0.25 -9.79
CA LEU A 41 11.34 -1.11 -9.36
C LEU A 41 10.78 -1.96 -10.50
N SER A 42 9.99 -1.36 -11.40
CA SER A 42 9.44 -2.08 -12.56
C SER A 42 10.51 -2.48 -13.58
N ARG A 43 11.61 -1.71 -13.66
CA ARG A 43 12.76 -1.98 -14.56
C ARG A 43 13.81 -2.89 -13.94
N ALA A 44 13.87 -2.97 -12.61
CA ALA A 44 14.78 -3.83 -11.87
C ALA A 44 13.97 -4.84 -11.03
N PRO A 45 13.24 -5.77 -11.68
CA PRO A 45 12.47 -6.77 -10.94
C PRO A 45 13.42 -7.61 -10.09
N SER A 46 13.25 -7.54 -8.77
CA SER A 46 13.80 -8.54 -7.86
C SER A 46 13.14 -9.88 -8.17
N GLY A 47 13.85 -10.98 -7.91
CA GLY A 47 13.28 -12.33 -8.07
C GLY A 47 12.03 -12.53 -7.20
N LEU A 48 11.41 -13.71 -7.35
CA LEU A 48 10.35 -14.13 -6.45
C LEU A 48 10.85 -14.08 -5.00
N PRO A 49 10.00 -13.66 -4.04
CA PRO A 49 10.35 -13.72 -2.63
C PRO A 49 10.81 -15.13 -2.28
N SER A 50 11.91 -15.23 -1.56
CA SER A 50 12.32 -16.50 -0.97
C SER A 50 11.29 -16.92 0.09
N ARG A 51 11.31 -18.20 0.47
CA ARG A 51 10.48 -18.69 1.58
C ARG A 51 10.73 -17.93 2.88
N ILE A 52 11.97 -17.49 3.10
CA ILE A 52 12.36 -16.70 4.27
C ILE A 52 11.68 -15.33 4.23
N ASP A 53 11.65 -14.68 3.07
CA ASP A 53 11.00 -13.37 2.92
C ASP A 53 9.50 -13.46 3.22
N VAL A 54 8.83 -14.51 2.75
CA VAL A 54 7.40 -14.72 3.02
C VAL A 54 7.15 -14.96 4.51
N MET A 55 7.93 -15.83 5.14
CA MET A 55 7.79 -16.13 6.57
C MET A 55 8.05 -14.89 7.44
N LEU A 56 9.03 -14.06 7.08
CA LEU A 56 9.34 -12.83 7.78
C LEU A 56 8.17 -11.84 7.74
N VAL A 57 7.52 -11.70 6.58
CA VAL A 57 6.34 -10.82 6.42
C VAL A 57 5.19 -11.32 7.29
N GLU A 58 4.88 -12.62 7.25
CA GLU A 58 3.83 -13.23 8.07
C GLU A 58 4.09 -13.03 9.57
N GLU A 59 5.32 -13.20 10.02
CA GLU A 59 5.72 -13.00 11.42
C GLU A 59 5.59 -11.52 11.84
N LEU A 60 6.01 -10.59 10.98
CA LEU A 60 5.88 -9.15 11.22
C LEU A 60 4.41 -8.72 11.31
N GLU A 61 3.58 -9.17 10.38
CA GLU A 61 2.15 -8.85 10.38
C GLU A 61 1.45 -9.39 11.64
N ALA A 62 1.76 -10.62 12.05
CA ALA A 62 1.24 -11.18 13.30
C ALA A 62 1.71 -10.39 14.53
N SER A 63 3.00 -10.03 14.58
CA SER A 63 3.60 -9.32 15.71
C SER A 63 3.08 -7.89 15.84
N THR A 64 2.94 -7.16 14.73
CA THR A 64 2.40 -5.79 14.74
C THR A 64 0.94 -5.74 15.20
N SER A 65 0.13 -6.74 14.85
CA SER A 65 -1.24 -6.86 15.36
C SER A 65 -1.29 -7.06 16.87
N ILE A 66 -0.35 -7.81 17.45
CA ILE A 66 -0.27 -8.04 18.89
C ILE A 66 0.23 -6.79 19.61
N ILE A 67 1.30 -6.16 19.10
CA ILE A 67 1.95 -5.02 19.73
C ILE A 67 1.00 -3.80 19.77
N SER A 68 0.28 -3.53 18.69
CA SER A 68 -0.74 -2.46 18.64
C SER A 68 -1.90 -2.70 19.62
N SER A 69 -2.25 -3.97 19.88
CA SER A 69 -3.31 -4.33 20.82
C SER A 69 -2.89 -4.18 22.29
N ILE A 70 -1.59 -4.30 22.60
CA ILE A 70 -1.08 -4.32 23.97
C ILE A 70 -0.60 -2.93 24.42
N ASN A 71 -0.10 -2.11 23.49
CA ASN A 71 0.53 -0.85 23.85
C ASN A 71 -0.28 0.37 23.36
N PRO A 72 -1.12 0.98 24.22
CA PRO A 72 -1.89 2.17 23.85
C PRO A 72 -1.02 3.38 23.49
N MET A 73 0.26 3.40 23.92
CA MET A 73 1.23 4.45 23.57
C MET A 73 1.52 4.51 22.06
N ILE A 74 1.23 3.45 21.30
CA ILE A 74 1.47 3.42 19.86
C ILE A 74 0.51 4.32 19.10
N GLU A 75 -0.76 4.41 19.52
CA GLU A 75 -1.69 5.35 18.89
C GLU A 75 -1.30 6.80 19.23
N GLU A 76 -0.80 7.07 20.43
CA GLU A 76 -0.26 8.39 20.79
C GLU A 76 0.96 8.79 19.94
N ILE A 77 1.90 7.87 19.72
CA ILE A 77 3.07 8.12 18.84
C ILE A 77 2.63 8.38 17.40
N LYS A 78 1.64 7.63 16.91
CA LYS A 78 1.11 7.76 15.56
C LYS A 78 0.39 9.11 15.36
N GLU A 79 -0.38 9.56 16.34
CA GLU A 79 -0.99 10.89 16.35
C GLU A 79 0.08 11.99 16.39
N ALA A 80 1.10 11.84 17.24
CA ALA A 80 2.22 12.79 17.31
C ALA A 80 2.99 12.87 15.99
N GLN A 81 3.26 11.73 15.33
CA GLN A 81 3.92 11.68 14.03
C GLN A 81 3.09 12.33 12.92
N GLN A 82 1.76 12.22 12.96
CA GLN A 82 0.89 12.92 12.03
C GLN A 82 0.94 14.44 12.20
N LEU A 83 1.22 14.94 13.41
CA LEU A 83 1.31 16.37 13.68
C LEU A 83 2.74 16.92 13.50
N ASP A 84 3.73 16.04 13.38
CA ASP A 84 5.13 16.42 13.24
C ASP A 84 5.43 16.92 11.82
N ALA A 85 5.88 18.17 11.72
CA ALA A 85 6.17 18.84 10.45
C ALA A 85 7.32 18.18 9.67
N VAL A 86 8.31 17.59 10.35
CA VAL A 86 9.42 16.89 9.71
C VAL A 86 8.95 15.55 9.14
N CYS A 87 8.10 14.83 9.88
CA CYS A 87 7.53 13.57 9.40
C CYS A 87 6.56 13.74 8.22
N GLN A 88 5.93 14.91 8.08
CA GLN A 88 5.02 15.23 6.96
C GLN A 88 5.75 15.59 5.66
N GLU A 89 7.04 15.90 5.70
CA GLU A 89 7.82 16.30 4.52
C GLU A 89 8.40 15.10 3.73
N VAL A 90 8.20 13.86 4.19
CA VAL A 90 8.74 12.61 3.59
C VAL A 90 7.75 11.96 2.62
#